data_AF-A0A2K9EAI9-F1
#
_entry.id   AF-A0A2K9EAI9-F1
#
_cell.length_a   1.000
_cell.length_b   1.000
_cell.length_c   1.000
_cell.angle_alpha   90.00
_cell.angle_beta   90.00
_cell.angle_gamma   90.00
#
_symmetry.space_group_name_H-M   'P 1'
#
loop_
_entity.id
_entity.type
_entity.pdbx_description
1 polymer ?
#
loop_
_entity_poly.entity_id
_entity_poly.type
_entity_poly.pdbx_seq_one_letter_code
_entity_poly.pdbx_strand_id
1 'polypeptide(L)' 'MFRQFFGLKYNPFGKEIDISDVYESEDIKELNSRFKYIQNIRGMFLLVGEPGMGNPPP' A
#
# COMPACT_ATOMS: atom_id res chain seq x y z
N MET A 1 -8.73 -10.90 21.30
CA MET A 1 -9.61 -11.92 20.67
C MET A 1 -10.39 -11.25 19.55
N PHE A 2 -9.85 -11.20 18.34
CA PHE A 2 -10.57 -10.69 17.15
C PHE A 2 -10.44 -11.69 15.98
N ARG A 3 -9.27 -12.32 15.82
CA ARG A 3 -9.03 -13.33 14.77
C ARG A 3 -10.03 -14.49 14.80
N GLN A 4 -10.27 -15.08 15.98
CA GLN A 4 -11.29 -16.14 16.13
C GLN A 4 -12.72 -15.63 15.90
N PHE A 5 -13.01 -14.40 16.31
CA PHE A 5 -14.34 -13.78 16.13
C PHE A 5 -14.65 -13.52 14.65
N PHE A 6 -13.66 -13.10 13.87
CA PHE A 6 -13.78 -12.82 12.43
C PHE A 6 -13.34 -13.99 11.53
N GLY A 7 -13.03 -15.16 12.07
CA GLY A 7 -12.60 -16.33 11.29
C GLY A 7 -11.28 -16.16 10.53
N LEU A 8 -10.41 -15.24 10.96
CA LEU A 8 -9.15 -14.94 10.28
C LEU A 8 -8.11 -16.03 10.56
N LYS A 9 -7.52 -16.60 9.51
CA LYS A 9 -6.45 -17.62 9.60
C LYS A 9 -5.14 -17.04 10.15
N TYR A 10 -4.90 -15.76 9.92
CA TYR A 10 -3.69 -15.04 10.35
C TYR A 10 -4.02 -13.57 10.68
N ASN A 11 -3.00 -12.76 11.00
CA ASN A 11 -3.18 -11.33 11.28
C ASN A 11 -2.99 -10.48 10.02
N PRO A 12 -4.04 -9.96 9.39
CA PRO A 12 -3.87 -9.04 8.26
C PRO A 12 -3.42 -7.64 8.70
N PHE A 13 -3.46 -7.33 10.00
CA PHE A 13 -3.05 -6.04 10.57
C PHE A 13 -1.65 -6.09 11.20
N GLY A 14 -0.86 -7.11 10.86
CA GLY A 14 0.55 -7.14 11.24
C GLY A 14 1.32 -5.98 10.59
N LYS A 15 2.43 -5.55 11.19
CA LYS A 15 3.33 -4.58 10.55
C LYS A 15 4.05 -5.19 9.33
N GLU A 16 4.12 -6.51 9.29
CA GLU A 16 4.74 -7.28 8.21
C GLU A 16 3.61 -7.93 7.42
N ILE A 17 3.27 -7.31 6.29
CA ILE A 17 2.37 -7.86 5.26
C ILE A 17 3.26 -8.08 4.05
N ASP A 18 3.27 -9.30 3.53
CA ASP A 18 3.98 -9.58 2.29
C ASP A 18 3.41 -8.73 1.16
N ILE A 19 4.29 -8.21 0.30
CA ILE A 19 3.88 -7.39 -0.86
C ILE A 19 2.93 -8.18 -1.78
N SER A 20 3.06 -9.51 -1.82
CA SER A 20 2.16 -10.40 -2.56
C SER A 20 0.71 -10.39 -2.05
N ASP A 21 0.52 -10.03 -0.78
CA ASP A 21 -0.77 -10.02 -0.12
C ASP A 21 -1.41 -8.62 -0.12
N VAL A 22 -0.70 -7.62 -0.68
CA VAL A 22 -1.23 -6.27 -0.86
C VAL A 22 -2.18 -6.26 -2.05
N TYR A 23 -3.39 -5.74 -1.81
CA TYR A 23 -4.36 -5.52 -2.86
C TYR A 23 -3.87 -4.45 -3.84
N GLU A 24 -3.65 -4.83 -5.10
CA GLU A 24 -3.28 -3.90 -6.16
C GLU A 24 -4.53 -3.25 -6.78
N SER A 25 -4.91 -2.09 -6.24
CA SER A 25 -5.99 -1.27 -6.81
C SER A 25 -5.56 -0.62 -8.12
N GLU A 26 -6.53 -0.18 -8.93
CA GLU A 26 -6.24 0.60 -10.15
C GLU A 26 -5.48 1.90 -9.83
N ASP A 27 -5.79 2.55 -8.70
CA ASP A 27 -5.07 3.75 -8.25
C ASP A 27 -3.58 3.45 -7.99
N ILE A 28 -3.26 2.29 -7.40
CA ILE A 28 -1.88 1.85 -7.16
C ILE A 28 -1.16 1.58 -8.49
N LYS A 29 -1.83 0.97 -9.48
CA LYS A 29 -1.25 0.75 -10.81
C LYS A 29 -0.93 2.05 -11.53
N GLU A 30 -1.83 3.02 -11.44
CA GLU A 30 -1.62 4.34 -12.02
C GLU A 30 -0.49 5.09 -11.31
N LEU A 31 -0.47 5.08 -9.99
CA LEU A 31 0.60 5.66 -9.17
C LEU A 31 1.96 5.06 -9.56
N ASN A 32 2.05 3.74 -9.68
CA ASN A 32 3.28 3.03 -10.08
C ASN A 32 3.74 3.46 -11.48
N SER A 33 2.82 3.64 -12.42
CA SER A 33 3.13 4.10 -13.77
C SER A 33 3.68 5.54 -13.77
N ARG A 34 3.04 6.44 -13.03
CA ARG A 34 3.48 7.84 -12.88
C ARG A 34 4.82 7.94 -12.15
N PHE A 35 5.02 7.11 -11.12
CA PHE A 35 6.26 7.05 -10.36
C PHE A 35 7.45 6.63 -11.24
N LYS A 36 7.29 5.58 -12.05
CA LYS A 36 8.32 5.15 -13.02
C LYS A 36 8.67 6.26 -14.01
N TYR A 37 7.67 7.02 -14.46
CA TYR A 37 7.91 8.16 -15.33
C TYR A 37 8.73 9.26 -14.62
N ILE A 38 8.36 9.62 -13.39
CA ILE A 38 9.07 10.62 -12.58
C ILE A 38 10.52 10.20 -12.29
N GLN A 39 10.77 8.91 -12.02
CA GLN A 39 12.11 8.37 -11.86
C GLN A 39 12.97 8.57 -13.11
N ASN A 40 12.40 8.37 -14.31
CA ASN A 40 13.11 8.57 -15.58
C ASN A 40 13.50 10.03 -15.80
N ILE A 41 12.61 10.98 -15.47
CA ILE A 41 12.87 12.41 -15.63
C ILE A 41 13.60 13.05 -14.43
N ARG A 42 13.89 12.26 -13.38
CA ARG A 42 14.45 12.72 -12.09
C ARG A 42 13.65 13.88 -11.46
N GLY A 43 12.33 13.81 -11.59
CA GLY A 43 11.41 14.83 -11.06
C GLY A 43 11.11 14.63 -9.58
N MET A 44 10.39 15.58 -9.00
CA MET A 44 9.77 15.45 -7.68
C MET A 44 8.25 15.28 -7.84
N PHE A 45 7.63 14.56 -6.91
CA PHE A 45 6.18 14.44 -6.84
C PHE A 45 5.70 14.45 -5.40
N LEU A 46 4.43 14.78 -5.23
CA LEU A 46 3.75 14.77 -3.94
C LEU A 46 2.69 13.68 -3.98
N LEU A 47 2.82 12.70 -3.08
CA LEU A 47 1.79 11.70 -2.83
C LEU A 47 0.91 12.18 -1.69
N VAL A 48 -0.40 12.28 -1.93
CA VAL A 48 -1.40 12.61 -0.92
C VAL A 48 -2.39 11.46 -0.80
N GLY A 49 -2.84 11.21 0.43
CA GLY A 49 -3.84 10.20 0.73
C GLY A 49 -4.44 10.45 2.10
N GLU A 50 -5.66 9.95 2.32
CA GLU A 50 -6.30 10.03 3.63
C GLU A 50 -5.56 9.14 4.64
N PRO A 51 -5.62 9.47 5.95
CA PRO A 51 -5.07 8.62 6.99
C PRO A 51 -5.62 7.18 6.88
N GLY A 52 -4.72 6.19 6.86
CA GLY A 52 -5.08 4.78 6.75
C GLY A 52 -5.00 4.19 5.34
N MET A 53 -4.71 4.99 4.30
CA MET A 53 -4.55 4.50 2.92
C MET A 53 -3.18 3.88 2.59
N GLY A 54 -2.40 3.49 3.60
CA GLY A 54 -1.11 2.83 3.39
C GLY A 54 0.07 3.78 3.17
N ASN A 55 0.07 4.94 3.84
CA ASN A 55 1.25 5.81 3.90
C ASN A 55 2.47 4.96 4.32
N PRO A 56 3.60 4.99 3.59
CA PRO A 56 4.75 4.21 3.96
C PRO A 56 5.19 4.59 5.38
N PRO A 57 5.57 3.62 6.23
CA PRO A 57 6.18 3.95 7.50
C PRO A 57 7.47 4.77 7.25
N PRO A 58 7.81 5.69 8.17
CA PRO A 58 9.00 6.54 8.04
C PRO A 58 10.30 5.74 7.95
#